data_AF-A0A1S2RE25-F1
#
_entry.id   AF-A0A1S2RE25-F1
#
_cell.length_a   1.000
_cell.length_b   1.000
_cell.length_c   1.000
_cell.angle_alpha   90.00
_cell.angle_beta   90.00
_cell.angle_gamma   90.00
#
_symmetry.space_group_name_H-M   'P 1'
#
loop_
_entity.id
_entity.type
_entity.pdbx_description
1 polymer ?
#
loop_
_entity_poly.entity_id
_entity_poly.type
_entity_poly.pdbx_seq_one_letter_code
_entity_poly.pdbx_strand_id
1 'polypeptide(L)'
;MKKLVCKDCGNAEFYVVHFNETQCKKCGLHLTHPSQYRREELQQRKEHLYLEIKRKAEAISKISLLKRKIDQCLDAHDQEGFKKFTCELRVCQHFLKTGRSNAKIRSKDKV
;
A
#
# COMPACT_ATOMS: atom_id res chain seq x y z
N MET A 1 20.33 -0.73 11.78
CA MET A 1 20.16 0.58 12.47
C MET A 1 19.06 1.35 11.77
N LYS A 2 18.11 1.97 12.50
CA LYS A 2 16.94 2.65 11.88
C LYS A 2 17.34 4.05 11.42
N LYS A 3 17.24 4.33 10.12
CA LYS A 3 17.61 5.63 9.54
C LYS A 3 16.52 6.68 9.81
N LEU A 4 16.94 7.84 10.32
CA LEU A 4 16.10 9.01 10.48
C LEU A 4 16.16 9.87 9.22
N VAL A 5 15.00 10.40 8.83
CA VAL A 5 14.85 11.35 7.72
C VAL A 5 14.13 12.60 8.20
N CYS A 6 14.37 13.73 7.54
CA CYS A 6 13.62 14.96 7.74
C CYS A 6 12.13 14.68 7.49
N LYS A 7 11.26 15.03 8.45
CA LYS A 7 9.82 14.81 8.32
C LYS A 7 9.20 15.59 7.15
N ASP A 8 9.76 16.75 6.82
CA ASP A 8 9.18 17.67 5.85
C ASP A 8 9.58 17.35 4.41
N CYS A 9 10.82 16.93 4.17
CA CYS A 9 11.32 16.67 2.80
C CYS A 9 11.83 15.25 2.54
N GLY A 10 11.85 14.39 3.57
CA GLY A 10 12.29 13.00 3.47
C GLY A 10 13.81 12.81 3.31
N ASN A 11 14.62 13.86 3.41
CA ASN A 11 16.06 13.76 3.26
C ASN A 11 16.71 13.05 4.45
N ALA A 12 17.75 12.26 4.21
CA ALA A 12 18.48 11.56 5.26
C ALA A 12 19.83 12.22 5.61
N GLU A 13 20.19 13.30 4.92
CA GLU A 13 21.43 14.02 5.15
C GLU A 13 21.19 15.30 5.95
N PHE A 14 22.03 15.51 6.96
CA PHE A 14 21.94 16.65 7.87
C PHE A 14 23.33 17.28 8.04
N TYR A 15 23.37 18.60 8.19
CA TYR A 15 24.52 19.32 8.74
C TYR A 15 24.34 19.45 10.26
N VAL A 16 25.38 19.21 11.04
CA VAL A 16 25.34 19.52 12.48
C VAL A 16 25.76 20.97 12.64
N VAL A 17 24.86 21.82 13.12
CA VAL A 17 25.12 23.25 13.32
C VAL A 17 25.57 23.48 14.77
N HIS A 18 24.84 22.92 15.73
CA HIS A 18 25.16 22.93 17.16
C HIS A 18 24.81 21.58 17.82
N PHE A 19 25.20 21.40 19.09
CA PHE A 19 25.01 20.14 19.84
C PHE A 19 23.57 19.60 19.81
N ASN A 20 22.57 20.50 19.78
CA ASN A 20 21.15 20.14 19.72
C ASN A 20 20.44 20.59 18.43
N GLU A 21 21.20 21.01 17.43
CA GLU A 21 20.62 21.59 16.21
C GLU A 21 21.29 20.97 14.98
N THR A 22 20.48 20.31 14.16
CA THR A 22 20.91 19.88 12.83
C THR A 22 20.10 20.58 11.76
N GLN A 23 20.69 20.87 10.62
CA GLN A 23 20.01 21.45 9.48
C GLN A 23 19.85 20.38 8.40
N CYS A 24 18.64 20.22 7.88
CA CYS A 24 18.42 19.34 6.75
C CYS A 24 19.07 19.92 5.49
N LYS A 25 20.00 19.18 4.85
CA LYS A 25 20.71 19.68 3.66
C LYS A 25 19.80 20.02 2.48
N LYS A 26 18.68 19.31 2.34
CA LYS A 26 17.75 19.47 1.22
C LYS A 26 16.79 20.65 1.37
N CYS A 27 16.12 20.80 2.51
CA CYS A 27 15.12 21.85 2.74
C CYS A 27 15.60 23.01 3.59
N GLY A 28 16.82 22.96 4.15
CA GLY A 28 17.37 24.02 5.00
C GLY A 28 16.72 24.15 6.38
N LEU A 29 15.78 23.26 6.73
CA LEU A 29 15.08 23.31 8.00
C LEU A 29 16.01 22.96 9.17
N HIS A 30 15.95 23.78 10.21
CA HIS A 30 16.62 23.54 11.49
C HIS A 30 15.78 22.59 12.34
N LEU A 31 16.41 21.48 12.74
CA LEU A 31 15.85 20.35 13.45
C LEU A 31 16.43 20.35 14.86
N THR A 32 15.67 20.92 15.80
CA THR A 32 15.99 21.03 17.22
C THR A 32 15.27 19.99 18.07
N HIS A 33 14.20 19.39 17.53
CA HIS A 33 13.37 18.41 18.23
C HIS A 33 13.29 17.07 17.49
N PRO A 34 13.32 15.93 18.22
CA PRO A 34 13.15 14.60 17.63
C PRO A 34 11.85 14.41 16.82
N SER A 35 10.80 15.18 17.12
CA SER A 35 9.50 15.14 16.42
C SER A 35 9.56 15.66 14.97
N GLN A 36 10.63 16.38 14.62
CA GLN A 36 10.89 16.88 13.26
C GLN A 36 11.60 15.84 12.38
N TYR A 37 11.96 14.69 12.96
CA TYR A 37 12.47 13.53 12.24
C TYR A 37 11.38 12.48 12.07
N ARG A 38 11.53 11.65 11.06
CA ARG A 38 10.69 10.47 10.83
C ARG A 38 11.57 9.26 10.54
N ARG A 39 11.08 8.07 10.87
CA ARG A 39 11.74 6.81 10.49
C ARG A 39 11.42 6.46 9.04
N GLU A 40 12.44 6.20 8.24
CA GLU A 40 12.31 5.82 6.83
C GLU A 40 11.45 4.56 6.63
N GLU A 41 11.66 3.52 7.46
CA GLU A 41 10.88 2.27 7.42
C GLU A 41 9.37 2.50 7.57
N LEU A 42 8.95 3.51 8.33
CA LEU A 42 7.53 3.82 8.52
C LEU A 42 6.90 4.37 7.24
N GLN A 43 7.67 5.08 6.41
CA GLN A 43 7.19 5.61 5.14
C GLN A 43 7.07 4.50 4.09
N GLN A 44 8.13 3.71 3.92
CA GLN A 44 8.12 2.57 3.00
C GLN A 44 6.98 1.57 3.31
N ARG A 45 6.72 1.30 4.60
CA ARG A 45 5.58 0.47 5.02
C ARG A 45 4.22 1.08 4.66
N LYS A 46 4.06 2.39 4.82
CA LYS A 46 2.81 3.08 4.44
C LYS A 46 2.58 3.06 2.94
N GLU A 47 3.63 3.29 2.14
CA GLU A 47 3.58 3.24 0.69
C GLU A 47 3.22 1.84 0.19
N HIS A 48 3.86 0.81 0.76
CA HIS A 48 3.54 -0.58 0.44
C HIS A 48 2.09 -0.92 0.79
N LEU A 49 1.61 -0.49 1.97
CA LEU A 49 0.23 -0.70 2.40
C LEU A 49 -0.76 0.02 1.47
N TYR A 50 -0.47 1.26 1.08
CA TYR A 50 -1.29 2.03 0.14
C TYR A 50 -1.36 1.34 -1.23
N LEU A 51 -0.23 0.84 -1.74
CA LEU A 51 -0.18 0.11 -3.00
C LEU A 51 -1.00 -1.20 -2.93
N GLU A 52 -0.93 -1.93 -1.83
CA GLU A 52 -1.77 -3.11 -1.61
C GLU A 52 -3.26 -2.77 -1.58
N ILE A 53 -3.65 -1.70 -0.90
CA ILE A 53 -5.05 -1.23 -0.86
C ILE A 53 -5.53 -0.87 -2.26
N LYS A 54 -4.71 -0.14 -3.04
CA LYS A 54 -5.02 0.23 -4.42
C LYS A 54 -5.24 -1.00 -5.30
N ARG A 55 -4.32 -1.97 -5.26
CA ARG A 55 -4.47 -3.24 -6.02
C ARG A 55 -5.72 -4.02 -5.63
N LYS A 56 -6.08 -4.02 -4.33
CA LYS A 56 -7.32 -4.66 -3.85
C LYS A 56 -8.56 -3.93 -4.38
N ALA A 57 -8.57 -2.60 -4.36
CA ALA A 57 -9.68 -1.80 -4.90
C ALA A 57 -9.87 -2.01 -6.41
N GLU A 58 -8.78 -2.09 -7.16
CA GLU A 58 -8.79 -2.42 -8.59
C GLU A 58 -9.37 -3.82 -8.84
N ALA A 59 -8.94 -4.83 -8.06
CA ALA A 59 -9.48 -6.18 -8.17
C ALA A 59 -10.98 -6.26 -7.83
N ILE A 60 -11.45 -5.51 -6.83
CA ILE A 60 -12.88 -5.42 -6.47
C ILE A 60 -13.69 -4.76 -7.61
N SER A 61 -13.15 -3.68 -8.19
CA SER A 61 -13.77 -2.99 -9.32
C SER A 61 -13.89 -3.93 -10.53
N LYS A 62 -12.82 -4.68 -10.82
CA LYS A 62 -12.78 -5.69 -11.88
C LYS A 62 -13.79 -6.81 -11.64
N ILE A 63 -13.91 -7.31 -10.41
CA ILE A 63 -14.94 -8.30 -10.03
C ILE A 63 -16.34 -7.79 -10.33
N SER A 64 -16.62 -6.53 -9.99
CA SER A 64 -17.94 -5.93 -10.21
C SER A 64 -18.28 -5.84 -11.70
N LEU A 65 -17.30 -5.49 -12.53
CA LEU A 65 -17.45 -5.45 -13.99
C LEU A 65 -17.62 -6.86 -14.58
N LEU A 66 -16.85 -7.84 -14.12
CA LEU A 66 -16.96 -9.23 -14.57
C LEU A 66 -18.33 -9.82 -14.24
N LYS A 67 -18.88 -9.55 -13.05
CA LYS A 67 -20.24 -9.99 -12.69
C LYS A 67 -21.28 -9.47 -13.69
N ARG A 68 -21.26 -8.17 -14.00
CA ARG A 68 -22.19 -7.59 -14.99
C ARG A 68 -22.04 -8.22 -16.38
N LYS A 69 -20.81 -8.50 -16.82
CA LYS A 69 -20.55 -9.17 -18.10
C LYS A 69 -21.06 -10.61 -18.09
N ILE A 70 -20.95 -11.31 -16.97
CA ILE A 70 -21.49 -12.66 -16.79
C ILE A 70 -23.02 -12.61 -16.91
N ASP A 71 -23.67 -11.65 -16.26
CA ASP A 71 -25.13 -11.46 -16.38
C ASP A 71 -25.52 -11.22 -17.85
N GLN A 72 -24.79 -10.37 -18.58
CA GLN A 72 -25.00 -10.14 -20.01
C GLN A 72 -24.79 -11.39 -20.88
N CYS A 73 -23.78 -12.22 -20.57
CA CYS A 73 -23.58 -13.47 -21.28
C CYS A 73 -24.73 -14.46 -21.05
N LEU A 74 -25.34 -14.46 -19.86
CA LEU A 74 -26.52 -15.26 -19.58
C LEU A 74 -27.72 -14.79 -20.41
N ASP A 75 -27.95 -13.47 -20.49
CA ASP A 75 -29.01 -12.89 -21.31
C ASP A 75 -28.83 -13.19 -22.81
N ALA A 76 -27.59 -13.18 -23.29
CA ALA A 76 -27.24 -13.43 -24.69
C ALA A 76 -27.02 -14.92 -25.03
N HIS A 77 -27.16 -15.83 -24.06
CA HIS A 77 -26.83 -17.26 -24.18
C HIS A 77 -25.39 -17.54 -24.68
N ASP A 78 -24.44 -16.63 -24.43
CA ASP A 78 -23.03 -16.76 -24.81
C ASP A 78 -22.26 -17.63 -23.81
N GLN A 79 -22.16 -18.92 -24.12
CA GLN A 79 -21.44 -19.89 -23.28
C GLN A 79 -19.92 -19.66 -23.24
N GLU A 80 -19.31 -19.15 -24.31
CA GLU A 80 -17.86 -18.99 -24.37
C GLU A 80 -17.41 -17.76 -23.57
N GLY A 81 -18.11 -16.64 -23.74
CA GLY A 81 -17.95 -15.45 -22.91
C GLY A 81 -18.20 -15.75 -21.43
N PHE A 82 -19.25 -16.51 -21.12
CA PHE A 82 -19.53 -16.94 -19.75
C PHE A 82 -18.36 -17.72 -19.13
N LYS A 83 -17.83 -18.74 -19.82
CA LYS A 83 -16.68 -19.53 -19.35
C LYS A 83 -15.44 -18.65 -19.13
N LYS A 84 -15.17 -17.73 -20.06
CA LYS A 84 -14.03 -16.80 -19.97
C LYS A 84 -14.15 -15.87 -18.76
N PHE A 85 -15.26 -15.16 -18.61
CA PHE A 85 -15.44 -14.20 -17.53
C PHE A 85 -15.55 -14.87 -16.15
N THR A 86 -16.16 -16.06 -16.06
CA THR A 86 -16.20 -16.83 -14.80
C THR A 86 -14.80 -17.31 -14.39
N CYS A 87 -13.96 -17.73 -15.33
CA CYS A 87 -12.56 -18.07 -15.05
C CYS A 87 -11.79 -16.87 -14.51
N GLU A 88 -11.88 -15.73 -15.20
CA GLU A 88 -11.23 -14.48 -14.78
C GLU A 88 -11.72 -13.99 -13.41
N LEU A 89 -13.03 -14.15 -13.14
CA LEU A 89 -13.63 -13.83 -11.84
C LEU A 89 -13.02 -14.67 -10.72
N ARG A 90 -12.80 -15.98 -10.93
CA ARG A 90 -12.15 -16.86 -9.93
C ARG A 90 -10.74 -16.40 -9.61
N VAL A 91 -9.96 -15.98 -10.60
CA VAL A 91 -8.60 -15.46 -10.39
C VAL A 91 -8.62 -14.21 -9.52
N CYS A 92 -9.49 -13.25 -9.82
CA CYS A 92 -9.62 -12.03 -9.02
C CYS A 92 -10.09 -12.33 -7.57
N GLN A 93 -11.03 -13.26 -7.40
CA GLN A 93 -11.48 -13.68 -6.07
C GLN A 93 -10.37 -14.39 -5.27
N HIS A 94 -9.57 -15.23 -5.94
CA HIS A 94 -8.44 -15.89 -5.31
C HIS A 94 -7.39 -14.87 -4.85
N PHE A 95 -7.05 -13.89 -5.68
CA PHE A 95 -6.15 -12.80 -5.32
C PHE A 95 -6.59 -12.07 -4.03
N LEU A 96 -7.88 -11.77 -3.90
CA LEU A 96 -8.42 -11.13 -2.70
C LEU A 96 -8.44 -12.03 -1.46
N LYS A 97 -8.64 -13.35 -1.63
CA LYS A 97 -8.63 -14.33 -0.52
C LYS A 97 -7.22 -14.54 0.03
N THR A 98 -6.23 -14.74 -0.84
CA THR A 98 -4.84 -15.04 -0.44
C THR A 98 -4.15 -13.82 0.19
N GLY A 99 -4.61 -12.60 -0.09
CA GLY A 99 -4.15 -11.39 0.61
C GLY A 99 -4.65 -11.21 2.05
N ARG A 100 -5.57 -12.05 2.56
CA ARG A 100 -6.11 -11.96 3.93
C ARG A 100 -5.38 -12.85 4.95
N SER A 101 -4.73 -13.93 4.52
CA SER A 101 -4.06 -14.89 5.40
C SER A 101 -2.81 -14.31 6.10
N ASN A 102 -2.08 -13.39 5.45
CA ASN A 102 -0.85 -12.82 6.03
C ASN A 102 -1.08 -11.68 7.03
N ALA A 103 -2.26 -11.05 7.02
CA ALA A 103 -2.55 -9.92 7.91
C ALA A 103 -2.89 -10.34 9.35
N LYS A 104 -3.37 -11.57 9.56
CA LYS A 104 -3.75 -12.07 10.90
C LYS A 104 -2.56 -12.44 11.80
N ILE A 105 -1.35 -12.56 11.26
CA ILE A 105 -0.17 -13.01 12.02
C ILE A 105 0.48 -11.86 12.82
N ARG A 106 0.26 -10.59 12.46
CA ARG A 106 0.95 -9.44 13.09
C ARG A 106 0.22 -8.73 14.23
N SER A 107 -0.99 -9.17 14.59
CA SER A 107 -1.81 -8.51 15.63
C SER A 107 -1.69 -9.14 17.02
N LYS A 108 -0.86 -10.17 17.23
CA LYS A 108 -0.78 -10.89 18.51
C LYS A 108 0.40 -10.54 19.43
N ASP A 109 1.38 -9.74 19.00
CA ASP A 109 2.55 -9.42 19.84
C ASP A 109 2.48 -8.02 20.47
N LYS A 110 1.38 -7.76 21.19
CA LYS A 110 1.32 -6.69 22.21
C LYS A 110 0.45 -7.16 23.37
N VAL A 111 1.07 -7.90 24.30
CA VAL A 111 0.72 -7.95 25.72
C VAL A 111 2.01 -7.71 26.48
#